data_AF-A0A0A0KC63-F1
#
_entry.id   AF-A0A0A0KC63-F1
#
_cell.length_a   1.000
_cell.length_b   1.000
_cell.length_c   1.000
_cell.angle_alpha   90.00
_cell.angle_beta   90.00
_cell.angle_gamma   90.00
#
_symmetry.space_group_name_H-M   'P 1'
#
loop_
_entity.id
_entity.type
_entity.pdbx_description
1 polymer ?
#
loop_
_entity_poly.entity_id
_entity_poly.type
_entity_poly.pdbx_seq_one_letter_code
_entity_poly.pdbx_strand_id
1 'polypeptide(L)'
;MQQKQEVKIGTHSTIQQYNTTILLSSPFMGSINSSKPILPFSHSPLLLHSLVSLSLSLSLSLSQIYLHFQKIQSFSSFSFTMQTFPPPPPPPLLLLLPLSLFLLSNLLVPVTSNSEGDALYALRRSVKDPNNVLQSWDPTLVDPCTWFHVTCDSANHVTRLDLGNAKLSGNLVPELGNLEHLQYLELYMNELVGPIPKEIGRLKSLISLDLYHNNLTASIPSSLKNLHNLNFLRLNGNKLSGRIPRQLTKLGNLKIIDVSDNDLCGTIPTSGSFSKFSEESFKNNPRLEGPELMGFVRYENGGTC
;
A
#
# COMPACT_ATOMS: atom_id res chain seq x y z
N MET A 1 30.15 -30.31 -64.06
CA MET A 1 30.61 -29.42 -65.15
C MET A 1 29.58 -28.29 -65.25
N GLN A 2 29.90 -27.10 -64.70
CA GLN A 2 30.15 -25.85 -65.45
C GLN A 2 28.96 -25.44 -66.35
N GLN A 3 28.40 -24.23 -66.34
CA GLN A 3 28.89 -22.90 -65.90
C GLN A 3 27.76 -21.85 -66.02
N LYS A 4 27.92 -20.73 -65.28
CA LYS A 4 27.56 -19.32 -65.61
C LYS A 4 26.06 -18.92 -65.66
N GLN A 5 25.64 -17.70 -65.28
CA GLN A 5 26.34 -16.42 -65.08
C GLN A 5 25.52 -15.44 -64.20
N GLU A 6 26.23 -14.49 -63.61
CA GLU A 6 25.80 -13.41 -62.69
C GLU A 6 24.93 -12.32 -63.33
N VAL A 7 24.16 -11.57 -62.52
CA VAL A 7 23.99 -10.10 -62.63
C VAL A 7 23.80 -9.48 -61.23
N LYS A 8 24.69 -8.53 -60.86
CA LYS A 8 24.64 -7.60 -59.71
C LYS A 8 23.59 -6.50 -59.93
N ILE A 9 23.08 -5.87 -58.87
CA ILE A 9 23.05 -4.40 -58.64
C ILE A 9 22.60 -4.17 -57.18
N GLY A 10 23.32 -3.32 -56.44
CA GLY A 10 22.95 -2.87 -55.10
C GLY A 10 22.23 -1.52 -55.10
N THR A 11 21.62 -1.14 -53.97
CA THR A 11 21.89 0.09 -53.19
C THR A 11 20.72 0.47 -52.26
N HIS A 12 21.12 1.04 -51.11
CA HIS A 12 20.44 2.03 -50.26
C HIS A 12 19.21 1.69 -49.39
N SER A 13 19.48 1.79 -48.09
CA SER A 13 18.64 2.13 -46.94
C SER A 13 17.45 3.08 -47.17
N THR A 14 16.30 2.81 -46.56
CA THR A 14 15.51 3.82 -45.82
C THR A 14 14.56 3.16 -44.80
N ILE A 15 14.51 3.78 -43.62
CA ILE A 15 13.58 3.56 -42.50
C ILE A 15 12.16 3.95 -42.92
N GLN A 16 11.14 3.16 -42.58
CA GLN A 16 9.77 3.67 -42.46
C GLN A 16 9.09 3.17 -41.18
N GLN A 17 8.68 4.18 -40.40
CA GLN A 17 7.75 4.10 -39.29
C GLN A 17 6.37 3.64 -39.79
N TYR A 18 5.72 2.74 -39.06
CA TYR A 18 4.28 2.54 -39.16
C TYR A 18 3.65 2.82 -37.81
N ASN A 19 2.79 3.84 -37.79
CA ASN A 19 1.90 4.16 -36.68
C ASN A 19 0.45 3.85 -37.10
N THR A 20 -0.28 3.25 -36.15
CA THR A 20 -1.74 3.28 -35.94
C THR A 20 -2.69 2.71 -37.01
N THR A 21 -3.46 1.68 -36.63
CA THR A 21 -4.93 1.74 -36.37
C THR A 21 -5.40 0.34 -35.95
N ILE A 22 -5.92 0.17 -34.72
CA ILE A 22 -6.64 -1.05 -34.32
C ILE A 22 -8.04 -0.66 -33.85
N LEU A 23 -9.01 -1.25 -34.55
CA LEU A 23 -10.46 -1.22 -34.33
C LEU A 23 -10.82 -1.95 -33.04
N LEU A 24 -11.61 -1.30 -32.17
CA LEU A 24 -12.33 -1.95 -31.08
C LEU A 24 -13.72 -2.34 -31.57
N SER A 25 -14.01 -3.64 -31.52
CA SER A 25 -15.35 -4.21 -31.67
C SER A 25 -15.90 -4.60 -30.29
N SER A 26 -17.03 -3.99 -29.90
CA SER A 26 -17.97 -4.48 -28.88
C SER A 26 -18.55 -5.85 -29.30
N PRO A 27 -19.16 -6.67 -28.41
CA PRO A 27 -20.52 -6.38 -27.91
C PRO A 27 -20.90 -6.96 -26.51
N PHE A 28 -21.92 -6.36 -25.87
CA PHE A 28 -23.20 -6.96 -25.42
C PHE A 28 -23.78 -6.34 -24.13
N MET A 29 -25.04 -5.93 -24.25
CA MET A 29 -25.95 -5.49 -23.18
C MET A 29 -26.44 -6.69 -22.36
N GLY A 30 -26.61 -6.47 -21.05
CA GLY A 30 -27.42 -7.28 -20.15
C GLY A 30 -28.04 -6.39 -19.08
N SER A 31 -29.36 -6.21 -19.16
CA SER A 31 -30.20 -5.44 -18.23
C SER A 31 -30.47 -6.21 -16.95
N ILE A 32 -30.34 -5.59 -15.77
CA ILE A 32 -31.04 -6.02 -14.54
C ILE A 32 -31.47 -4.78 -13.74
N ASN A 33 -32.79 -4.69 -13.52
CA ASN A 33 -33.44 -3.80 -12.57
C ASN A 33 -32.94 -4.01 -11.14
N SER A 34 -32.66 -2.93 -10.40
CA SER A 34 -32.99 -2.90 -8.97
C SER A 34 -33.27 -1.48 -8.50
N SER A 35 -34.44 -1.33 -7.89
CA SER A 35 -34.97 -0.14 -7.26
C SER A 35 -34.72 -0.22 -5.76
N LYS A 36 -33.92 0.70 -5.17
CA LYS A 36 -33.98 1.18 -3.76
C LYS A 36 -32.89 2.21 -3.41
N PRO A 37 -33.03 2.96 -2.31
CA PRO A 37 -33.48 4.35 -2.33
C PRO A 37 -32.33 5.36 -2.23
N ILE A 38 -32.63 6.56 -2.72
CA ILE A 38 -31.91 7.80 -2.42
C ILE A 38 -32.14 8.11 -0.93
N LEU A 39 -31.08 8.16 -0.13
CA LEU A 39 -31.09 8.82 1.18
C LEU A 39 -30.16 10.04 1.14
N PRO A 40 -30.60 11.20 1.65
CA PRO A 40 -29.83 12.44 1.63
C PRO A 40 -29.02 12.65 2.92
N PHE A 41 -28.10 13.62 2.83
CA PHE A 41 -27.32 14.26 3.90
C PHE A 41 -25.98 13.61 4.32
N SER A 42 -24.92 14.01 3.63
CA SER A 42 -23.58 14.11 4.23
C SER A 42 -23.55 15.34 5.15
N HIS A 43 -23.41 15.14 6.46
CA HIS A 43 -23.06 16.23 7.37
C HIS A 43 -21.59 16.60 7.19
N SER A 44 -21.35 17.88 6.88
CA SER A 44 -20.06 18.48 6.58
C SER A 44 -19.11 18.44 7.79
N PRO A 45 -17.81 18.14 7.61
CA PRO A 45 -16.80 18.09 8.69
C PRO A 45 -16.54 19.43 9.39
N LEU A 46 -17.05 20.54 8.84
CA LEU A 46 -17.01 21.86 9.46
C LEU A 46 -17.82 21.94 10.76
N LEU A 47 -18.91 21.16 10.89
CA LEU A 47 -19.71 21.14 12.12
C LEU A 47 -18.97 20.46 13.27
N LEU A 48 -18.22 19.38 13.00
CA LEU A 48 -17.49 18.65 14.04
C LEU A 48 -16.31 19.45 14.59
N HIS A 49 -15.55 20.12 13.72
CA HIS A 49 -14.50 21.06 14.14
C HIS A 49 -15.08 22.25 14.92
N SER A 50 -16.26 22.76 14.52
CA SER A 50 -16.94 23.84 15.24
C SER A 50 -17.38 23.40 16.65
N LEU A 51 -17.84 22.17 16.82
CA LEU A 51 -18.30 21.65 18.12
C LEU A 51 -17.13 21.36 19.08
N VAL A 52 -16.01 20.86 18.56
CA VAL A 52 -14.78 20.63 19.36
C VAL A 52 -14.13 21.95 19.76
N SER A 53 -14.13 22.96 18.87
CA SER A 53 -13.63 24.30 19.22
C SER A 53 -14.56 25.03 20.18
N LEU A 54 -15.89 24.89 20.04
CA LEU A 54 -16.86 25.46 20.96
C LEU A 54 -16.72 24.84 22.36
N SER A 55 -16.51 23.52 22.46
CA SER A 55 -16.33 22.83 23.74
C SER A 55 -15.01 23.22 24.44
N LEU A 56 -13.91 23.37 23.69
CA LEU A 56 -12.65 23.90 24.24
C LEU A 56 -12.78 25.36 24.67
N SER A 57 -13.52 26.18 23.91
CA SER A 57 -13.72 27.59 24.25
C SER A 57 -14.58 27.78 25.51
N LEU A 58 -15.63 26.97 25.68
CA LEU A 58 -16.44 26.98 26.90
C LEU A 58 -15.63 26.53 28.13
N SER A 59 -14.79 25.50 28.00
CA SER A 59 -13.97 25.00 29.12
C SER A 59 -12.90 26.01 29.56
N LEU A 60 -12.27 26.71 28.60
CA LEU A 60 -11.36 27.82 28.88
C LEU A 60 -12.09 28.99 29.57
N SER A 61 -13.30 29.33 29.12
CA SER A 61 -14.09 30.44 29.69
C SER A 61 -14.52 30.16 31.14
N LEU A 62 -14.94 28.93 31.46
CA LEU A 62 -15.29 28.51 32.83
C LEU A 62 -14.07 28.55 33.76
N SER A 63 -12.90 28.18 33.24
CA SER A 63 -11.63 28.24 33.99
C SER A 63 -11.22 29.69 34.28
N GLN A 64 -11.44 30.61 33.34
CA GLN A 64 -11.20 32.04 33.55
C GLN A 64 -12.19 32.68 34.54
N ILE A 65 -13.46 32.30 34.49
CA ILE A 65 -14.48 32.76 35.45
C ILE A 65 -14.13 32.29 36.87
N TYR A 66 -13.67 31.04 37.02
CA TYR A 66 -13.23 30.49 38.30
C TYR A 66 -12.02 31.27 38.87
N LEU A 67 -11.01 31.58 38.04
CA LEU A 67 -9.88 32.41 38.44
C LEU A 67 -10.27 33.85 38.78
N HIS A 68 -11.26 34.42 38.08
CA HIS A 68 -11.77 35.75 38.38
C HIS A 68 -12.53 35.79 39.71
N PHE A 69 -13.27 34.73 40.05
CA PHE A 69 -13.93 34.57 41.35
C PHE A 69 -12.92 34.43 42.50
N GLN A 70 -11.84 33.68 42.29
CA GLN A 70 -10.74 33.55 43.27
C GLN A 70 -10.04 34.90 43.54
N LYS A 71 -9.88 35.75 42.52
CA LYS A 71 -9.28 37.09 42.65
C LYS A 71 -10.16 38.12 43.37
N ILE A 72 -11.49 37.94 43.34
CA ILE A 72 -12.44 38.84 44.04
C ILE A 72 -12.44 38.57 45.55
N GLN A 73 -12.11 37.35 46.01
CA GLN A 73 -12.02 37.05 47.44
C GLN A 73 -10.76 37.58 48.14
N SER A 74 -9.74 38.05 47.39
CA SER A 74 -8.49 38.55 47.99
C SER A 74 -8.44 40.07 48.22
N PHE A 75 -9.48 40.82 47.83
CA PHE A 75 -9.62 42.24 48.14
C PHE A 75 -10.87 42.51 48.97
N SER A 76 -10.75 42.35 50.29
CA SER A 76 -11.71 42.96 51.22
C SER A 76 -10.98 43.65 52.36
N SER A 77 -10.77 44.96 52.22
CA SER A 77 -10.46 45.86 53.33
C SER A 77 -11.49 46.98 53.35
N PHE A 78 -12.75 46.63 53.58
CA PHE A 78 -13.77 47.57 54.05
C PHE A 78 -14.72 46.84 55.01
N SER A 79 -14.72 47.32 56.24
CA SER A 79 -15.53 46.81 57.35
C SER A 79 -16.97 47.32 57.17
N PHE A 80 -17.87 46.40 56.82
CA PHE A 80 -19.31 46.60 56.99
C PHE A 80 -19.86 45.36 57.68
N THR A 81 -20.56 45.54 58.79
CA THR A 81 -21.24 44.47 59.54
C THR A 81 -22.37 43.90 58.68
N MET A 82 -22.07 42.86 57.90
CA MET A 82 -23.04 41.99 57.24
C MET A 82 -23.51 40.93 58.24
N GLN A 83 -24.82 40.84 58.47
CA GLN A 83 -25.42 39.64 59.03
C GLN A 83 -25.10 38.47 58.11
N THR A 84 -24.36 37.49 58.64
CA THR A 84 -23.96 36.29 57.93
C THR A 84 -25.18 35.36 57.79
N PHE A 85 -25.80 35.32 56.62
CA PHE A 85 -26.62 34.17 56.25
C PHE A 85 -25.71 32.99 55.90
N PRO A 86 -26.01 31.76 56.36
CA PRO A 86 -25.26 30.59 55.94
C PRO A 86 -25.40 30.41 54.42
N PRO A 87 -24.33 30.04 53.70
CA PRO A 87 -24.41 29.79 52.26
C PRO A 87 -25.41 28.66 51.98
N PRO A 88 -26.18 28.73 50.87
CA PRO A 88 -27.05 27.63 50.48
C PRO A 88 -26.22 26.35 50.27
N PRO A 89 -26.73 25.17 50.64
CA PRO A 89 -26.01 23.91 50.46
C PRO A 89 -25.68 23.73 48.97
N PRO A 90 -24.47 23.23 48.61
CA PRO A 90 -24.11 22.97 47.23
C PRO A 90 -25.15 22.02 46.60
N PRO A 91 -25.53 22.23 45.33
CA PRO A 91 -26.43 21.31 44.64
C PRO A 91 -25.81 19.90 44.67
N PRO A 92 -26.62 18.83 44.82
CA PRO A 92 -26.11 17.48 44.97
C PRO A 92 -25.27 17.09 43.75
N LEU A 93 -23.95 16.90 43.97
CA LEU A 93 -22.96 16.39 43.01
C LEU A 93 -23.38 15.07 42.32
N LEU A 94 -24.40 14.39 42.85
CA LEU A 94 -25.01 13.18 42.32
C LEU A 94 -25.70 13.33 40.95
N LEU A 95 -26.00 14.55 40.50
CA LEU A 95 -26.58 14.79 39.17
C LEU A 95 -25.54 14.97 38.04
N LEU A 96 -24.25 15.15 38.36
CA LEU A 96 -23.19 15.32 37.36
C LEU A 96 -22.61 13.99 36.86
N LEU A 97 -22.65 12.95 37.70
CA LEU A 97 -22.22 11.60 37.34
C LEU A 97 -23.01 11.01 36.16
N PRO A 98 -24.37 11.01 36.14
CA PRO A 98 -25.11 10.45 35.02
C PRO A 98 -24.96 11.29 33.74
N LEU A 99 -24.81 12.61 33.84
CA LEU A 99 -24.58 13.48 32.69
C LEU A 99 -23.19 13.26 32.08
N SER A 100 -22.17 13.11 32.91
CA SER A 100 -20.80 12.76 32.47
C SER A 100 -20.73 11.36 31.85
N LEU A 101 -21.42 10.36 32.44
CA LEU A 101 -21.54 9.01 31.88
C LEU A 101 -22.32 8.97 30.57
N PHE A 102 -23.35 9.81 30.42
CA PHE A 102 -24.12 9.96 29.18
C PHE A 102 -23.32 10.71 28.08
N LEU A 103 -22.48 11.68 28.47
CA LEU A 103 -21.53 12.33 27.56
C LEU A 103 -20.39 11.38 27.14
N LEU A 104 -19.89 10.54 28.06
CA LEU A 104 -18.90 9.49 27.79
C LEU A 104 -19.47 8.36 26.90
N SER A 105 -20.75 7.98 27.07
CA SER A 105 -21.39 6.95 26.23
C SER A 105 -21.60 7.41 24.79
N ASN A 106 -21.67 8.72 24.54
CA ASN A 106 -21.74 9.29 23.19
C ASN A 106 -20.37 9.63 22.59
N LEU A 107 -19.29 9.54 23.38
CA LEU A 107 -17.91 9.79 22.90
C LEU A 107 -17.26 8.53 22.30
N LEU A 108 -17.82 7.35 22.58
CA LEU A 108 -17.44 6.10 21.94
C LEU A 108 -18.19 5.93 20.63
N VAL A 109 -17.95 6.84 19.67
CA VAL A 109 -18.12 6.46 18.27
C VAL A 109 -17.07 5.37 18.03
N PRO A 110 -17.43 4.17 17.57
CA PRO A 110 -16.43 3.20 17.16
C PRO A 110 -15.64 3.87 16.03
N VAL A 111 -14.41 4.29 16.33
CA VAL A 111 -13.46 4.64 15.29
C VAL A 111 -13.23 3.34 14.54
N THR A 112 -13.94 3.16 13.43
CA THR A 112 -13.64 2.11 12.48
C THR A 112 -12.24 2.42 11.98
N SER A 113 -11.26 1.64 12.46
CA SER A 113 -9.87 1.85 12.10
C SER A 113 -9.71 1.52 10.62
N ASN A 114 -9.54 2.54 9.77
CA ASN A 114 -9.21 2.39 8.36
C ASN A 114 -7.75 1.93 8.19
N SER A 115 -7.40 0.79 8.80
CA SER A 115 -6.02 0.32 8.90
C SER A 115 -5.42 -0.06 7.54
N GLU A 116 -6.24 -0.60 6.63
CA GLU A 116 -5.82 -0.87 5.25
C GLU A 116 -5.63 0.42 4.45
N GLY A 117 -6.52 1.41 4.62
CA GLY A 117 -6.34 2.74 4.05
C GLY A 117 -5.10 3.45 4.59
N ASP A 118 -4.80 3.35 5.88
CA ASP A 118 -3.58 3.90 6.48
C ASP A 118 -2.31 3.27 5.87
N ALA A 119 -2.34 1.95 5.65
CA ALA A 119 -1.23 1.22 5.02
C ALA A 119 -1.01 1.66 3.55
N LEU A 120 -2.09 1.81 2.79
CA LEU A 120 -2.03 2.32 1.42
C LEU A 120 -1.62 3.80 1.41
N TYR A 121 -2.11 4.61 2.33
CA TYR A 121 -1.73 6.03 2.42
C TYR A 121 -0.25 6.21 2.78
N ALA A 122 0.34 5.28 3.54
CA ALA A 122 1.79 5.25 3.74
C ALA A 122 2.55 5.07 2.41
N LEU A 123 2.07 4.19 1.51
CA LEU A 123 2.64 4.06 0.17
C LEU A 123 2.46 5.36 -0.64
N ARG A 124 1.26 5.96 -0.62
CA ARG A 124 1.02 7.24 -1.32
C ARG A 124 2.01 8.33 -0.89
N ARG A 125 2.37 8.38 0.39
CA ARG A 125 3.35 9.35 0.91
C ARG A 125 4.79 9.04 0.53
N SER A 126 5.12 7.79 0.21
CA SER A 126 6.50 7.39 -0.15
C SER A 126 6.81 7.51 -1.63
N VAL A 127 5.77 7.57 -2.48
CA VAL A 127 5.91 7.62 -3.94
C VAL A 127 5.62 9.01 -4.50
N LYS A 128 6.28 9.33 -5.61
CA LYS A 128 5.93 10.44 -6.49
C LYS A 128 4.93 9.94 -7.52
N ASP A 129 3.85 10.68 -7.69
CA ASP A 129 2.74 10.37 -8.58
C ASP A 129 2.53 11.52 -9.58
N PRO A 130 3.31 11.56 -10.68
CA PRO A 130 3.24 12.66 -11.65
C PRO A 130 1.91 12.70 -12.42
N ASN A 131 1.17 11.59 -12.45
CA ASN A 131 -0.07 11.43 -13.21
C ASN A 131 -1.32 11.56 -12.34
N ASN A 132 -1.17 11.82 -11.03
CA ASN A 132 -2.27 11.90 -10.06
C ASN A 132 -3.14 10.61 -10.01
N VAL A 133 -2.54 9.44 -10.24
CA VAL A 133 -3.21 8.13 -10.17
C VAL A 133 -3.76 7.84 -8.77
N LEU A 134 -3.09 8.34 -7.74
CA LEU A 134 -3.44 8.18 -6.32
C LEU A 134 -4.30 9.33 -5.79
N GLN A 135 -4.84 10.19 -6.66
CA GLN A 135 -5.57 11.39 -6.23
C GLN A 135 -6.80 11.08 -5.38
N SER A 136 -7.51 9.99 -5.69
CA SER A 136 -8.73 9.57 -4.99
C SER A 136 -8.49 8.94 -3.62
N TRP A 137 -7.22 8.74 -3.22
CA TRP A 137 -6.86 8.02 -2.00
C TRP A 137 -7.01 8.89 -0.75
N ASP A 138 -8.23 9.03 -0.25
CA ASP A 138 -8.56 9.84 0.92
C ASP A 138 -8.55 9.01 2.22
N PRO A 139 -7.52 9.16 3.09
CA PRO A 139 -7.42 8.40 4.34
C PRO A 139 -8.49 8.78 5.37
N THR A 140 -9.27 9.84 5.14
CA THR A 140 -10.35 10.25 6.05
C THR A 140 -11.64 9.44 5.86
N LEU A 141 -11.71 8.64 4.79
CA LEU A 141 -12.83 7.72 4.54
C LEU A 141 -12.78 6.51 5.48
N VAL A 142 -13.93 5.86 5.62
CA VAL A 142 -14.13 4.69 6.50
C VAL A 142 -13.26 3.50 6.07
N ASP A 143 -13.12 3.32 4.76
CA ASP A 143 -12.34 2.26 4.12
C ASP A 143 -11.79 2.78 2.77
N PRO A 144 -10.80 2.10 2.16
CA PRO A 144 -10.22 2.51 0.90
C PRO A 144 -10.97 1.95 -0.33
N CYS A 145 -12.13 1.31 -0.16
CA CYS A 145 -12.78 0.53 -1.22
C CYS A 145 -13.38 1.39 -2.33
N THR A 146 -13.50 2.69 -2.10
CA THR A 146 -13.91 3.68 -3.11
C THR A 146 -12.73 4.31 -3.84
N TRP A 147 -11.49 4.03 -3.43
CA TRP A 147 -10.30 4.57 -4.06
C TRP A 147 -10.09 3.93 -5.43
N PHE A 148 -9.67 4.73 -6.41
CA PHE A 148 -9.27 4.19 -7.70
C PHE A 148 -8.08 3.24 -7.52
N HIS A 149 -8.03 2.22 -8.37
CA HIS A 149 -6.98 1.20 -8.36
C HIS A 149 -7.00 0.24 -7.17
N VAL A 150 -7.98 0.38 -6.28
CA VAL A 150 -8.23 -0.50 -5.14
C VAL A 150 -9.49 -1.32 -5.42
N THR A 151 -9.45 -2.62 -5.13
CA THR A 151 -10.64 -3.48 -5.16
C THR A 151 -10.79 -4.16 -3.81
N CYS A 152 -12.01 -4.18 -3.28
CA CYS A 152 -12.35 -4.86 -2.03
C CYS A 152 -13.28 -6.06 -2.24
N ASP A 153 -13.30 -6.95 -1.26
CA ASP A 153 -14.30 -8.03 -1.17
C ASP A 153 -15.64 -7.54 -0.57
N SER A 154 -16.59 -8.46 -0.39
CA SER A 154 -17.91 -8.17 0.20
C SER A 154 -17.86 -7.79 1.68
N ALA A 155 -16.72 -7.97 2.35
CA ALA A 155 -16.49 -7.59 3.74
C ALA A 155 -15.65 -6.30 3.84
N ASN A 156 -15.46 -5.58 2.72
CA ASN A 156 -14.69 -4.35 2.61
C ASN A 156 -13.19 -4.50 2.93
N HIS A 157 -12.60 -5.68 2.71
CA HIS A 157 -11.15 -5.84 2.78
C HIS A 157 -10.51 -5.68 1.40
N VAL A 158 -9.37 -5.01 1.33
CA VAL A 158 -8.60 -4.83 0.09
C VAL A 158 -8.07 -6.18 -0.41
N THR A 159 -8.50 -6.58 -1.60
CA THR A 159 -8.09 -7.83 -2.26
C THR A 159 -7.20 -7.60 -3.47
N ARG A 160 -7.24 -6.42 -4.09
CA ARG A 160 -6.35 -6.06 -5.19
C ARG A 160 -5.92 -4.59 -5.10
N LEU A 161 -4.64 -4.38 -5.36
CA LEU A 161 -4.05 -3.08 -5.65
C LEU A 161 -3.43 -3.14 -7.05
N ASP A 162 -3.93 -2.34 -7.99
CA ASP A 162 -3.45 -2.30 -9.37
C ASP A 162 -2.99 -0.91 -9.80
N LEU A 163 -1.69 -0.67 -9.64
CA LEU A 163 -1.00 0.56 -10.01
C LEU A 163 0.02 0.29 -11.13
N GLY A 164 -0.24 -0.71 -11.98
CA GLY A 164 0.62 -1.03 -13.12
C GLY A 164 0.73 0.15 -14.10
N ASN A 165 1.93 0.39 -14.62
CA ASN A 165 2.18 1.42 -15.65
C ASN A 165 1.70 2.84 -15.27
N ALA A 166 1.84 3.19 -13.98
CA ALA A 166 1.37 4.47 -13.43
C ALA A 166 2.44 5.58 -13.43
N LYS A 167 3.70 5.26 -13.82
CA LYS A 167 4.89 6.12 -13.71
C LYS A 167 5.21 6.54 -12.27
N LEU A 168 4.87 5.70 -11.31
CA LEU A 168 5.19 5.94 -9.90
C LEU A 168 6.69 5.77 -9.68
N SER A 169 7.31 6.69 -8.96
CA SER A 169 8.72 6.56 -8.52
C SER A 169 8.81 6.70 -6.99
N GLY A 170 9.88 6.21 -6.39
CA GLY A 170 10.03 6.19 -4.93
C GLY A 170 10.06 4.77 -4.37
N ASN A 171 9.89 4.62 -3.05
CA ASN A 171 10.11 3.35 -2.37
C ASN A 171 8.79 2.65 -2.04
N LEU A 172 8.82 1.32 -2.08
CA LEU A 172 7.85 0.48 -1.38
C LEU A 172 7.98 0.68 0.14
N VAL A 173 6.88 0.43 0.86
CA VAL A 173 6.80 0.62 2.31
C VAL A 173 6.45 -0.67 3.05
N PRO A 174 6.99 -0.90 4.25
CA PRO A 174 6.70 -2.11 5.03
C PRO A 174 5.22 -2.23 5.43
N GLU A 175 4.49 -1.12 5.53
CA GLU A 175 3.06 -1.05 5.87
C GLU A 175 2.19 -1.79 4.86
N LEU A 176 2.65 -1.98 3.62
CA LEU A 176 1.95 -2.84 2.65
C LEU A 176 1.72 -4.26 3.18
N GLY A 177 2.58 -4.75 4.10
CA GLY A 177 2.40 -6.04 4.76
C GLY A 177 1.21 -6.13 5.72
N ASN A 178 0.46 -5.04 5.95
CA ASN A 178 -0.74 -5.02 6.78
C ASN A 178 -2.03 -5.32 5.98
N LEU A 179 -1.96 -5.48 4.65
CA LEU A 179 -3.11 -5.81 3.80
C LEU A 179 -3.36 -7.33 3.80
N GLU A 180 -3.77 -7.90 4.93
CA GLU A 180 -3.77 -9.37 5.16
C GLU A 180 -4.64 -10.17 4.17
N HIS A 181 -5.66 -9.52 3.60
CA HIS A 181 -6.59 -10.08 2.62
C HIS A 181 -6.17 -9.88 1.16
N LEU A 182 -5.04 -9.18 0.92
CA LEU A 182 -4.58 -8.86 -0.42
C LEU A 182 -4.23 -10.14 -1.19
N GLN A 183 -4.81 -10.27 -2.38
CA GLN A 183 -4.62 -11.38 -3.30
C GLN A 183 -3.77 -10.99 -4.51
N TYR A 184 -3.87 -9.75 -4.98
CA TYR A 184 -3.16 -9.27 -6.17
C TYR A 184 -2.45 -7.96 -5.85
N LEU A 185 -1.12 -7.97 -5.90
CA LEU A 185 -0.30 -6.78 -5.75
C LEU A 185 0.42 -6.50 -7.07
N GLU A 186 -0.11 -5.54 -7.83
CA GLU A 186 0.30 -5.23 -9.19
C GLU A 186 0.93 -3.83 -9.21
N LEU A 187 2.27 -3.78 -9.20
CA LEU A 187 3.07 -2.55 -9.17
C LEU A 187 4.06 -2.49 -10.35
N TYR A 188 3.79 -3.30 -11.38
CA TYR A 188 4.66 -3.50 -12.52
C TYR A 188 4.80 -2.26 -13.41
N MET A 189 5.87 -2.20 -14.21
CA MET A 189 6.14 -1.13 -15.19
C MET A 189 6.07 0.28 -14.57
N ASN A 190 6.75 0.45 -13.43
CA ASN A 190 6.91 1.74 -12.76
C ASN A 190 8.40 2.09 -12.63
N GLU A 191 8.69 3.16 -11.91
CA GLU A 191 10.05 3.63 -11.61
C GLU A 191 10.38 3.46 -10.11
N LEU A 192 9.81 2.43 -9.47
CA LEU A 192 10.00 2.17 -8.05
C LEU A 192 11.44 1.74 -7.77
N VAL A 193 12.00 2.20 -6.65
CA VAL A 193 13.38 1.98 -6.23
C VAL A 193 13.45 1.40 -4.82
N GLY A 194 14.66 1.10 -4.35
CA GLY A 194 14.88 0.54 -3.02
C GLY A 194 14.58 -0.96 -2.94
N PRO A 195 14.60 -1.54 -1.73
CA PRO A 195 14.39 -2.97 -1.53
C PRO A 195 12.91 -3.36 -1.57
N ILE A 196 12.64 -4.62 -1.87
CA ILE A 196 11.34 -5.25 -1.60
C ILE A 196 11.20 -5.42 -0.07
N PRO A 197 10.20 -4.81 0.60
CA PRO A 197 10.02 -4.94 2.04
C PRO A 197 9.78 -6.41 2.44
N LYS A 198 10.46 -6.88 3.49
CA LYS A 198 10.29 -8.26 3.97
C LYS A 198 8.87 -8.52 4.50
N GLU A 199 8.18 -7.47 4.92
CA GLU A 199 6.82 -7.45 5.44
C GLU A 199 5.79 -7.90 4.39
N ILE A 200 6.09 -7.82 3.09
CA ILE A 200 5.28 -8.44 2.03
C ILE A 200 5.08 -9.94 2.30
N GLY A 201 6.03 -10.61 2.98
CA GLY A 201 5.89 -12.00 3.44
C GLY A 201 4.78 -12.25 4.48
N ARG A 202 4.08 -11.21 4.96
CA ARG A 202 2.90 -11.31 5.84
C ARG A 202 1.60 -11.52 5.07
N LEU A 203 1.57 -11.23 3.76
CA LEU A 203 0.37 -11.28 2.91
C LEU A 203 -0.06 -12.71 2.59
N LYS A 204 -0.61 -13.44 3.56
CA LYS A 204 -0.89 -14.89 3.42
C LYS A 204 -1.89 -15.23 2.32
N SER A 205 -2.76 -14.28 1.97
CA SER A 205 -3.77 -14.42 0.93
C SER A 205 -3.23 -14.17 -0.48
N LEU A 206 -1.97 -13.75 -0.63
CA LEU A 206 -1.42 -13.30 -1.90
C LEU A 206 -1.33 -14.43 -2.93
N ILE A 207 -1.91 -14.18 -4.10
CA ILE A 207 -1.96 -15.05 -5.27
C ILE A 207 -0.99 -14.57 -6.35
N SER A 208 -0.87 -13.25 -6.53
CA SER A 208 -0.03 -12.61 -7.53
C SER A 208 0.82 -11.50 -6.90
N LEU A 209 2.13 -11.56 -7.12
CA LEU A 209 3.08 -10.50 -6.79
C LEU A 209 3.84 -10.09 -8.05
N ASP A 210 3.43 -8.97 -8.62
CA ASP A 210 3.97 -8.44 -9.88
C ASP A 210 4.67 -7.11 -9.63
N LEU A 211 6.01 -7.18 -9.56
CA LEU A 211 6.91 -6.04 -9.36
C LEU A 211 7.84 -5.83 -10.56
N TYR A 212 7.57 -6.49 -11.68
CA TYR A 212 8.44 -6.51 -12.84
C TYR A 212 8.56 -5.14 -13.53
N HIS A 213 9.65 -4.91 -14.26
CA HIS A 213 9.97 -3.65 -14.92
C HIS A 213 9.91 -2.45 -13.94
N ASN A 214 10.77 -2.49 -12.93
CA ASN A 214 11.02 -1.40 -11.98
C ASN A 214 12.53 -1.22 -11.79
N ASN A 215 12.95 -0.36 -10.85
CA ASN A 215 14.33 -0.15 -10.46
C ASN A 215 14.61 -0.68 -9.03
N LEU A 216 13.91 -1.73 -8.60
CA LEU A 216 14.08 -2.33 -7.27
C LEU A 216 15.46 -2.95 -7.12
N THR A 217 16.02 -2.87 -5.91
CA THR A 217 17.40 -3.24 -5.58
C THR A 217 17.45 -4.22 -4.40
N ALA A 218 18.65 -4.63 -4.01
CA ALA A 218 18.92 -5.56 -2.91
C ALA A 218 18.35 -6.98 -3.15
N SER A 219 18.44 -7.82 -2.12
CA SER A 219 18.09 -9.24 -2.21
C SER A 219 16.59 -9.51 -2.19
N ILE A 220 16.15 -10.54 -2.91
CA ILE A 220 14.80 -11.10 -2.79
C ILE A 220 14.57 -11.53 -1.32
N PRO A 221 13.54 -11.02 -0.63
CA PRO A 221 13.30 -11.37 0.77
C PRO A 221 12.97 -12.85 0.96
N SER A 222 13.72 -13.54 1.81
CA SER A 222 13.43 -14.94 2.16
C SER A 222 12.07 -15.12 2.87
N SER A 223 11.48 -14.04 3.37
CA SER A 223 10.14 -14.02 3.94
C SER A 223 9.04 -14.33 2.92
N LEU A 224 9.28 -14.17 1.61
CA LEU A 224 8.31 -14.55 0.57
C LEU A 224 7.99 -16.07 0.58
N LYS A 225 8.82 -16.90 1.24
CA LYS A 225 8.52 -18.33 1.48
C LYS A 225 7.18 -18.58 2.20
N ASN A 226 6.67 -17.55 2.88
CA ASN A 226 5.49 -17.59 3.70
C ASN A 226 4.18 -17.42 2.92
N LEU A 227 4.26 -17.12 1.63
CA LEU A 227 3.14 -16.82 0.74
C LEU A 227 2.61 -18.11 0.12
N HIS A 228 2.05 -19.00 0.94
CA HIS A 228 1.69 -20.36 0.51
C HIS A 228 0.63 -20.42 -0.61
N ASN A 229 -0.16 -19.36 -0.79
CA ASN A 229 -1.17 -19.23 -1.85
C ASN A 229 -0.63 -18.62 -3.16
N LEU A 230 0.66 -18.24 -3.20
CA LEU A 230 1.24 -17.53 -4.32
C LEU A 230 1.34 -18.43 -5.55
N ASN A 231 0.71 -17.98 -6.64
CA ASN A 231 0.72 -18.62 -7.95
C ASN A 231 1.67 -17.90 -8.93
N PHE A 232 1.78 -16.58 -8.82
CA PHE A 232 2.55 -15.76 -9.76
C PHE A 232 3.54 -14.89 -8.99
N LEU A 233 4.82 -15.03 -9.31
CA LEU A 233 5.89 -14.19 -8.78
C LEU A 233 6.71 -13.64 -9.95
N ARG A 234 6.47 -12.37 -10.31
CA ARG A 234 7.20 -11.69 -11.38
C ARG A 234 8.02 -10.54 -10.81
N LEU A 235 9.33 -10.71 -10.83
CA LEU A 235 10.32 -9.75 -10.36
C LEU A 235 11.29 -9.32 -11.48
N ASN A 236 11.04 -9.76 -12.72
CA ASN A 236 11.94 -9.57 -13.84
C ASN A 236 12.12 -8.10 -14.23
N GLY A 237 13.25 -7.76 -14.85
CA GLY A 237 13.54 -6.38 -15.27
C GLY A 237 13.67 -5.42 -14.08
N ASN A 238 14.47 -5.80 -13.09
CA ASN A 238 14.81 -4.99 -11.92
C ASN A 238 16.34 -4.96 -11.74
N LYS A 239 16.82 -4.45 -10.60
CA LYS A 239 18.24 -4.44 -10.20
C LYS A 239 18.44 -5.26 -8.91
N LEU A 240 17.65 -6.33 -8.74
CA LEU A 240 17.74 -7.21 -7.58
C LEU A 240 19.05 -7.98 -7.64
N SER A 241 19.68 -8.18 -6.48
CA SER A 241 21.00 -8.80 -6.36
C SER A 241 21.02 -9.91 -5.31
N GLY A 242 22.15 -10.58 -5.15
CA GLY A 242 22.29 -11.68 -4.19
C GLY A 242 21.64 -12.98 -4.68
N ARG A 243 21.50 -13.94 -3.76
CA ARG A 243 21.01 -15.29 -4.09
C ARG A 243 19.50 -15.36 -4.14
N ILE A 244 18.98 -16.21 -5.04
CA ILE A 244 17.59 -16.68 -4.97
C ILE A 244 17.41 -17.47 -3.65
N PRO A 245 16.50 -17.05 -2.73
CA PRO A 245 16.34 -17.75 -1.45
C PRO A 245 15.84 -19.18 -1.68
N ARG A 246 16.63 -20.18 -1.24
CA ARG A 246 16.26 -21.59 -1.36
C ARG A 246 14.94 -21.94 -0.67
N GLN A 247 14.49 -21.12 0.28
CA GLN A 247 13.21 -21.30 0.96
C GLN A 247 12.00 -21.12 0.03
N LEU A 248 12.15 -20.45 -1.12
CA LEU A 248 11.07 -20.28 -2.10
C LEU A 248 10.69 -21.59 -2.79
N THR A 249 11.55 -22.62 -2.77
CA THR A 249 11.21 -23.96 -3.28
C THR A 249 10.06 -24.63 -2.52
N LYS A 250 9.69 -24.09 -1.35
CA LYS A 250 8.55 -24.55 -0.54
C LYS A 250 7.21 -24.00 -1.03
N LEU A 251 7.19 -23.07 -1.99
CA LEU A 251 5.96 -22.49 -2.56
C LEU A 251 5.33 -23.48 -3.55
N GLY A 252 4.62 -24.48 -3.03
CA GLY A 252 4.06 -25.59 -3.84
C GLY A 252 3.06 -25.16 -4.92
N ASN A 253 2.31 -24.08 -4.68
CA ASN A 253 1.30 -23.56 -5.59
C ASN A 253 1.85 -22.71 -6.73
N LEU A 254 3.14 -22.33 -6.68
CA LEU A 254 3.72 -21.38 -7.63
C LEU A 254 3.62 -21.92 -9.07
N LYS A 255 2.94 -21.21 -9.97
CA LYS A 255 2.73 -21.61 -11.37
C LYS A 255 3.67 -20.88 -12.32
N ILE A 256 4.04 -19.65 -11.98
CA ILE A 256 4.99 -18.84 -12.73
C ILE A 256 5.95 -18.21 -11.72
N ILE A 257 7.23 -18.34 -12.03
CA ILE A 257 8.27 -17.48 -11.49
C ILE A 257 8.98 -16.83 -12.66
N ASP A 258 9.23 -15.53 -12.57
CA ASP A 258 10.11 -14.84 -13.50
C ASP A 258 10.98 -13.87 -12.72
N VAL A 259 12.27 -14.17 -12.65
CA VAL A 259 13.31 -13.35 -12.02
C VAL A 259 14.40 -12.98 -13.03
N SER A 260 14.09 -13.10 -14.32
CA SER A 260 15.01 -12.74 -15.40
C SER A 260 15.36 -11.25 -15.38
N ASP A 261 16.41 -10.86 -16.10
CA ASP A 261 16.79 -9.45 -16.26
C ASP A 261 17.02 -8.74 -14.90
N ASN A 262 17.95 -9.27 -14.11
CA ASN A 262 18.36 -8.77 -12.79
C ASN A 262 19.88 -8.97 -12.59
N ASP A 263 20.41 -8.70 -11.39
CA ASP A 263 21.81 -8.93 -11.00
C ASP A 263 21.93 -10.07 -9.95
N LEU A 264 21.08 -11.09 -10.07
CA LEU A 264 21.09 -12.23 -9.16
C LEU A 264 22.35 -13.08 -9.35
N CYS A 265 22.76 -13.75 -8.28
CA CYS A 265 23.98 -14.56 -8.27
C CYS A 265 23.81 -15.90 -7.55
N GLY A 266 24.80 -16.78 -7.74
CA GLY A 266 24.81 -18.11 -7.16
C GLY A 266 24.10 -19.11 -8.06
N THR A 267 23.46 -20.12 -7.47
CA THR A 267 22.84 -21.22 -8.24
C THR A 267 21.32 -21.13 -8.23
N ILE A 268 20.69 -21.53 -9.34
CA ILE A 268 19.25 -21.72 -9.41
C ILE A 268 18.86 -22.89 -8.50
N PRO A 269 17.90 -22.73 -7.57
CA PRO A 269 17.36 -23.85 -6.80
C PRO A 269 16.65 -24.84 -7.75
N THR A 270 17.05 -26.11 -7.74
CA THR A 270 16.51 -27.15 -8.65
C THR A 270 15.49 -28.09 -8.00
N SER A 271 15.17 -27.88 -6.72
CA SER A 271 14.28 -28.74 -5.94
C SER A 271 12.92 -28.11 -5.65
N GLY A 272 12.00 -28.92 -5.13
CA GLY A 272 10.67 -28.45 -4.72
C GLY A 272 9.87 -27.89 -5.90
N SER A 273 9.21 -26.75 -5.69
CA SER A 273 8.42 -26.10 -6.74
C SER A 273 9.24 -25.58 -7.91
N PHE A 274 10.56 -25.44 -7.78
CA PHE A 274 11.41 -24.86 -8.83
C PHE A 274 11.79 -25.84 -9.93
N SER A 275 11.65 -27.15 -9.69
CA SER A 275 12.02 -28.19 -10.67
C SER A 275 11.19 -28.17 -11.97
N LYS A 276 10.07 -27.43 -11.99
CA LYS A 276 9.17 -27.33 -13.14
C LYS A 276 9.36 -26.07 -14.00
N PHE A 277 10.21 -25.14 -13.58
CA PHE A 277 10.41 -23.88 -14.31
C PHE A 277 11.57 -23.99 -15.29
N SER A 278 11.43 -23.35 -16.45
CA SER A 278 12.47 -23.33 -17.48
C SER A 278 13.56 -22.31 -17.16
N GLU A 279 14.70 -22.43 -17.84
CA GLU A 279 15.82 -21.47 -17.74
C GLU A 279 15.41 -20.05 -18.14
N GLU A 280 14.36 -19.90 -18.95
CA GLU A 280 13.81 -18.61 -19.38
C GLU A 280 13.42 -17.72 -18.18
N SER A 281 12.87 -18.32 -17.12
CA SER A 281 12.51 -17.64 -15.88
C SER A 281 13.70 -17.02 -15.13
N PHE A 282 14.93 -17.36 -15.52
CA PHE A 282 16.16 -16.99 -14.82
C PHE A 282 17.18 -16.29 -15.74
N LYS A 283 16.88 -16.13 -17.03
CA LYS A 283 17.80 -15.55 -18.03
C LYS A 283 18.28 -14.16 -17.64
N ASN A 284 19.36 -13.71 -18.28
CA ASN A 284 19.87 -12.34 -18.13
C ASN A 284 20.16 -11.95 -16.66
N ASN A 285 20.65 -12.92 -15.88
CA ASN A 285 21.29 -12.70 -14.59
C ASN A 285 22.77 -13.10 -14.71
N PRO A 286 23.70 -12.15 -14.95
CA PRO A 286 25.08 -12.47 -15.35
C PRO A 286 25.86 -13.34 -14.36
N ARG A 287 25.50 -13.30 -13.08
CA ARG A 287 26.18 -14.02 -11.99
C ARG A 287 25.41 -15.27 -11.52
N LEU A 288 24.27 -15.57 -12.16
CA LEU A 288 23.43 -16.72 -11.83
C LEU A 288 23.88 -17.90 -12.70
N GLU A 289 24.73 -18.74 -12.13
CA GLU A 289 25.24 -19.92 -12.81
C GLU A 289 24.19 -21.04 -12.74
N GLY A 290 23.89 -21.64 -13.90
CA GLY A 290 23.09 -22.85 -14.03
C GLY A 290 23.67 -24.05 -13.23
N PRO A 291 23.01 -25.21 -13.26
CA PRO A 291 23.18 -26.24 -12.23
C PRO A 291 24.63 -26.73 -12.12
N GLU A 292 25.24 -26.46 -10.96
CA GLU A 292 26.48 -27.07 -10.44
C GLU A 292 27.65 -27.24 -11.44
N LEU A 293 28.25 -26.14 -11.90
CA LEU A 293 29.67 -26.23 -12.28
C LEU A 293 30.53 -26.27 -11.02
N MET A 294 30.82 -27.50 -10.60
CA MET A 294 31.80 -27.85 -9.59
C MET A 294 33.06 -26.97 -9.67
N GLY A 295 33.16 -25.98 -8.78
CA GLY A 295 34.42 -25.58 -8.16
C GLY A 295 35.51 -24.89 -9.00
N PHE A 296 35.22 -24.32 -10.18
CA PHE A 296 36.31 -23.75 -11.03
C PHE A 296 36.34 -22.23 -11.21
N VAL A 297 35.39 -21.46 -10.67
CA VAL A 297 35.51 -19.99 -10.68
C VAL A 297 35.48 -19.46 -9.25
N ARG A 298 36.67 -19.24 -8.68
CA ARG A 298 36.80 -18.33 -7.54
C ARG A 298 36.51 -16.94 -8.08
N TYR A 299 35.41 -16.35 -7.65
CA TYR A 299 35.18 -14.92 -7.79
C TYR A 299 36.30 -14.21 -7.01
N GLU A 300 37.36 -13.82 -7.72
CA GLU A 300 38.45 -13.01 -7.18
C GLU A 300 37.96 -11.59 -6.97
N ASN A 301 37.16 -11.42 -5.92
CA ASN A 301 36.96 -10.19 -5.15
C ASN A 301 35.99 -10.60 -4.05
N GLY A 302 36.40 -10.47 -2.78
CA GLY A 302 35.70 -10.93 -1.58
C GLY A 302 34.32 -10.33 -1.29
N GLY A 303 33.51 -10.06 -2.31
CA GLY A 303 32.08 -10.05 -2.16
C GLY A 303 31.59 -11.48 -2.03
N THR A 304 30.76 -11.72 -1.03
CA THR A 304 29.75 -12.77 -1.13
C THR A 304 28.98 -12.58 -2.46
N CYS A 305 28.04 -13.47 -2.77
CA CYS A 305 26.84 -12.89 -3.36
C CYS A 305 26.45 -11.62 -2.56
#